data_AF-W9AEX6-F1
#
_entry.id   AF-W9AEX6-F1
#
_cell.length_a   1.000
_cell.length_b   1.000
_cell.length_c   1.000
_cell.angle_alpha   90.00
_cell.angle_beta   90.00
_cell.angle_gamma   90.00
#
_symmetry.space_group_name_H-M   'P 1'
#
loop_
_entity.id
_entity.type
_entity.pdbx_description
1 polymer ?
#
loop_
_entity_poly.entity_id
_entity_poly.type
_entity_poly.pdbx_seq_one_letter_code
_entity_poly.pdbx_strand_id
1 'polypeptide(L)'
;MKKFDLNIEKVLEHWTIPHALREIIANALDESILTNTKEPLIFKDKDNKWHIKDFGRGLKYEHLTQNENKEKIENPDKVIGKFGVGLKDAMATFDRRKIKILIQSKYSDITIKKVSKGDFDDVVTLHAIVNEPTQSNMMGTEFTFTGLKDVDIEKAKDFFLLYSGERSIEETKYGELIENKKNRSRIYVNGICVAEEDNLLFSYNITSTTKKLRQSLNRERTNVGRSAYSDRVKSILLECASPEFAGKLVNDLQRIQAGNAHDELQWVDVQLHACKILSSQEKVMFLTAYDLMDGGKYLSYAKEEGLRIITVPDSLANKLETSKDLNGNNFRNLETYALEWNEQFEFAIVNVNQLTTKEREVFNYKDTIVGWFPKRNNPVKDIVISETMRPDNYTGSDALGLWEPSSNRIIIKRNQLKNLQSYAGTLIHELVHAHTNTDDNSIEFESELTEMLGKLSILILKSSKPKSMLRRLLNK
;
A
#
# COMPACT_ATOMS: atom_id res chain seq x y z
N MET A 1 12.52 -26.78 -54.28
CA MET A 1 11.65 -27.11 -53.13
C MET A 1 12.40 -28.06 -52.19
N LYS A 2 12.78 -27.59 -51.01
CA LYS A 2 13.38 -28.42 -49.95
C LYS A 2 12.30 -28.75 -48.91
N LYS A 3 12.24 -30.00 -48.46
CA LYS A 3 11.38 -30.42 -47.34
C LYS A 3 12.23 -30.50 -46.10
N PHE A 4 11.86 -29.78 -45.04
CA PHE A 4 12.60 -29.75 -43.78
C PHE A 4 11.70 -30.30 -42.66
N ASP A 5 12.10 -31.40 -42.03
CA ASP A 5 11.33 -32.00 -40.92
C ASP A 5 11.44 -31.10 -39.69
N LEU A 6 10.30 -30.75 -39.09
CA LEU A 6 10.26 -29.97 -37.86
C LEU A 6 10.52 -30.84 -36.61
N ASN A 7 10.58 -32.17 -36.75
CA ASN A 7 10.83 -33.16 -35.68
C ASN A 7 9.95 -32.91 -34.45
N ILE A 8 8.64 -32.84 -34.67
CA ILE A 8 7.66 -32.56 -33.60
C ILE A 8 7.15 -33.90 -33.05
N GLU A 9 7.78 -34.39 -31.98
CA GLU A 9 7.42 -35.68 -31.35
C GLU A 9 6.19 -35.57 -30.41
N LYS A 10 6.00 -34.42 -29.76
CA LYS A 10 4.82 -34.10 -28.94
C LYS A 10 4.42 -32.65 -29.20
N VAL A 11 3.26 -32.45 -29.85
CA VAL A 11 2.65 -31.13 -29.99
C VAL A 11 2.08 -30.72 -28.63
N LEU A 12 2.37 -29.52 -28.14
CA LEU A 12 1.75 -28.98 -26.93
C LEU A 12 0.23 -28.84 -27.14
N GLU A 13 -0.55 -29.80 -26.67
CA GLU A 13 -2.00 -29.85 -26.91
C GLU A 13 -2.75 -28.63 -26.34
N HIS A 14 -2.18 -27.98 -25.33
CA HIS A 14 -2.78 -26.86 -24.60
C HIS A 14 -2.70 -25.51 -25.33
N TRP A 15 -1.89 -25.38 -26.40
CA TRP A 15 -1.77 -24.11 -27.12
C TRP A 15 -3.01 -23.77 -27.95
N THR A 16 -3.47 -22.53 -27.83
CA THR A 16 -4.55 -21.96 -28.65
C THR A 16 -3.97 -21.09 -29.77
N ILE A 17 -4.81 -20.68 -30.72
CA ILE A 17 -4.38 -19.79 -31.82
C ILE A 17 -3.75 -18.49 -31.27
N PRO A 18 -4.33 -17.81 -30.24
CA PRO A 18 -3.69 -16.65 -29.62
C PRO A 18 -2.28 -16.93 -29.04
N HIS A 19 -2.04 -18.10 -28.44
CA HIS A 19 -0.71 -18.46 -27.92
C HIS A 19 0.33 -18.63 -29.04
N ALA A 20 -0.08 -19.23 -30.17
CA ALA A 20 0.78 -19.36 -31.34
C ALA A 20 1.07 -17.99 -31.98
N LEU A 21 0.06 -17.12 -32.08
CA LEU A 21 0.23 -15.75 -32.57
C LEU A 21 1.12 -14.90 -31.66
N ARG A 22 0.96 -15.03 -30.34
CA ARG A 22 1.82 -14.39 -29.34
C ARG A 22 3.29 -14.71 -29.60
N GLU A 23 3.62 -15.95 -29.93
CA GLU A 23 5.01 -16.32 -30.25
C GLU A 23 5.54 -15.63 -31.53
N ILE A 24 4.72 -15.49 -32.57
CA ILE A 24 5.11 -14.80 -33.80
C ILE A 24 5.31 -13.30 -33.55
N ILE A 25 4.38 -12.67 -32.85
CA ILE A 25 4.45 -11.23 -32.52
C ILE A 25 5.66 -10.96 -31.61
N ALA A 26 5.91 -11.81 -30.61
CA ALA A 26 7.06 -11.68 -29.72
C ALA A 26 8.39 -11.74 -30.49
N ASN A 27 8.53 -12.69 -31.42
CA ASN A 27 9.74 -12.81 -32.24
C ASN A 27 9.95 -11.61 -33.17
N ALA A 28 8.86 -11.04 -33.71
CA ALA A 28 8.91 -9.84 -34.53
C ALA A 28 9.32 -8.60 -33.71
N LEU A 29 8.79 -8.45 -32.49
CA LEU A 29 9.17 -7.39 -31.55
C LEU A 29 10.63 -7.54 -31.11
N ASP A 30 11.07 -8.74 -30.75
CA ASP A 30 12.47 -9.00 -30.39
C ASP A 30 13.42 -8.59 -31.50
N GLU A 31 13.09 -8.95 -32.74
CA GLU A 31 13.91 -8.60 -33.90
C GLU A 31 13.94 -7.08 -34.09
N SER A 32 12.82 -6.37 -33.91
CA SER A 32 12.79 -4.90 -33.96
C SER A 32 13.69 -4.25 -32.91
N ILE A 33 13.71 -4.78 -31.68
CA ILE A 33 14.53 -4.30 -30.57
C ILE A 33 16.01 -4.60 -30.81
N LEU A 34 16.35 -5.82 -31.22
CA LEU A 34 17.74 -6.24 -31.45
C LEU A 34 18.38 -5.52 -32.64
N THR A 35 17.60 -5.26 -33.69
CA THR A 35 18.09 -4.61 -34.91
C THR A 35 17.85 -3.11 -34.96
N ASN A 36 17.18 -2.56 -33.93
CA ASN A 36 16.76 -1.17 -33.88
C ASN A 36 15.96 -0.74 -35.13
N THR A 37 15.02 -1.59 -35.55
CA THR A 37 14.14 -1.35 -36.69
C THR A 37 12.74 -0.95 -36.22
N LYS A 38 11.85 -0.60 -37.15
CA LYS A 38 10.47 -0.20 -36.82
C LYS A 38 9.71 -1.36 -36.18
N GLU A 39 8.75 -1.02 -35.32
CA GLU A 39 7.81 -1.98 -34.75
C GLU A 39 7.06 -2.76 -35.84
N PRO A 40 6.71 -4.03 -35.58
CA PRO A 40 6.06 -4.87 -36.56
C PRO A 40 4.64 -4.40 -36.86
N LEU A 41 4.24 -4.52 -38.12
CA LEU A 41 2.88 -4.20 -38.57
C LEU A 41 2.00 -5.44 -38.48
N ILE A 42 0.83 -5.29 -37.86
CA ILE A 42 -0.22 -6.30 -37.81
C ILE A 42 -1.45 -5.75 -38.52
N PHE A 43 -1.76 -6.27 -39.71
CA PHE A 43 -2.83 -5.73 -40.55
C PHE A 43 -3.56 -6.82 -41.32
N LYS A 44 -4.79 -6.51 -41.74
CA LYS A 44 -5.62 -7.38 -42.58
C LYS A 44 -5.64 -6.84 -44.01
N ASP A 45 -5.42 -7.70 -44.99
CA ASP A 45 -5.44 -7.31 -46.40
C ASP A 45 -6.86 -7.35 -47.01
N LYS A 46 -6.94 -7.01 -48.31
CA LYS A 46 -8.18 -7.02 -49.09
C LYS A 46 -8.77 -8.41 -49.29
N ASP A 47 -7.96 -9.46 -49.16
CA ASP A 47 -8.36 -10.87 -49.28
C ASP A 47 -8.81 -11.47 -47.93
N ASN A 48 -8.95 -10.65 -46.89
CA ASN A 48 -9.22 -11.09 -45.51
C ASN A 48 -8.13 -11.99 -44.90
N LYS A 49 -6.89 -11.89 -45.40
CA LYS A 49 -5.73 -12.54 -44.78
C LYS A 49 -5.09 -11.59 -43.78
N TRP A 50 -4.65 -12.15 -42.66
CA TRP A 50 -3.90 -11.40 -41.65
C TRP A 50 -2.41 -11.48 -41.95
N HIS A 51 -1.72 -10.37 -41.69
CA HIS A 51 -0.29 -10.22 -41.91
C HIS A 51 0.38 -9.74 -40.63
N ILE A 52 1.52 -10.34 -40.30
CA ILE A 52 2.44 -9.86 -39.27
C ILE A 52 3.79 -9.65 -39.96
N LYS A 53 4.24 -8.41 -40.04
CA LYS A 53 5.43 -8.02 -40.81
C LYS A 53 6.44 -7.28 -39.92
N ASP A 54 7.64 -7.82 -39.80
CA ASP A 54 8.79 -7.12 -39.21
C ASP A 54 9.67 -6.46 -40.30
N PHE A 55 10.65 -5.66 -39.86
CA PHE A 55 11.60 -4.97 -40.74
C PHE A 55 13.05 -5.36 -40.45
N GLY A 56 13.25 -6.51 -39.82
CA GLY A 56 14.55 -6.98 -39.36
C GLY A 56 15.39 -7.66 -40.43
N ARG A 57 16.25 -8.60 -40.00
CA ARG A 57 17.22 -9.28 -40.87
C ARG A 57 16.57 -10.32 -41.80
N GLY A 58 15.37 -10.78 -41.46
CA GLY A 58 14.61 -11.80 -42.19
C GLY A 58 14.85 -13.22 -41.67
N LEU A 59 13.79 -14.02 -41.54
CA LEU A 59 13.83 -15.39 -41.07
C LEU A 59 14.47 -16.32 -42.12
N LYS A 60 15.45 -17.13 -41.70
CA LYS A 60 15.98 -18.24 -42.49
C LYS A 60 15.33 -19.56 -42.04
N TYR A 61 15.25 -20.54 -42.93
CA TYR A 61 14.63 -21.83 -42.59
C TYR A 61 15.38 -22.56 -41.46
N GLU A 62 16.69 -22.35 -41.28
CA GLU A 62 17.45 -22.93 -40.17
C GLU A 62 16.93 -22.47 -38.80
N HIS A 63 16.40 -21.23 -38.72
CA HIS A 63 15.86 -20.66 -37.48
C HIS A 63 14.61 -21.41 -36.98
N LEU A 64 13.90 -22.12 -37.86
CA LEU A 64 12.77 -22.97 -37.46
C LEU A 64 13.22 -24.19 -36.64
N THR A 65 14.51 -24.52 -36.63
CA THR A 65 15.03 -25.69 -35.92
C THR A 65 16.04 -25.42 -34.83
N GLN A 66 16.42 -24.15 -34.65
CA GLN A 66 17.29 -23.74 -33.57
C GLN A 66 16.58 -23.92 -32.22
N ASN A 67 17.25 -24.58 -31.27
CA ASN A 67 16.73 -24.72 -29.92
C ASN A 67 16.90 -23.43 -29.11
N GLU A 68 18.03 -22.75 -29.29
CA GLU A 68 18.41 -21.56 -28.53
C GLU A 68 19.05 -20.51 -29.43
N ASN A 69 18.68 -19.23 -29.22
CA ASN A 69 19.30 -18.10 -29.90
C ASN A 69 20.25 -17.38 -28.91
N LYS A 70 21.56 -17.45 -29.18
CA LYS A 70 22.60 -16.87 -28.31
C LYS A 70 22.42 -15.36 -28.10
N GLU A 71 22.03 -14.62 -29.13
CA GLU A 71 21.83 -13.17 -29.07
C GLU A 71 20.70 -12.79 -28.09
N LYS A 72 19.65 -13.61 -28.03
CA LYS A 72 18.54 -13.45 -27.08
C LYS A 72 18.95 -13.79 -25.65
N ILE A 73 19.81 -14.80 -25.48
CA ILE A 73 20.35 -15.19 -24.16
C ILE A 73 21.29 -14.12 -23.60
N GLU A 74 22.06 -13.45 -24.46
CA GLU A 74 22.97 -12.36 -24.09
C GLU A 74 22.24 -11.05 -23.79
N ASN A 75 20.99 -10.86 -24.25
CA ASN A 75 20.19 -9.66 -24.03
C ASN A 75 18.84 -9.92 -23.31
N PRO A 76 18.83 -10.64 -22.17
CA PRO A 76 17.60 -11.17 -21.56
C PRO A 76 16.66 -10.10 -20.98
N ASP A 77 17.15 -8.89 -20.76
CA ASP A 77 16.39 -7.75 -20.24
C ASP A 77 15.89 -6.83 -21.37
N LYS A 78 16.20 -7.13 -22.63
CA LYS A 78 15.73 -6.38 -23.82
C LYS A 78 14.74 -7.17 -24.67
N VAL A 79 14.92 -8.49 -24.74
CA VAL A 79 14.08 -9.36 -25.56
C VAL A 79 13.05 -10.09 -24.71
N ILE A 80 11.95 -10.43 -25.36
CA ILE A 80 10.82 -11.09 -24.75
C ILE A 80 10.87 -12.60 -24.97
N GLY A 81 11.29 -13.05 -26.15
CA GLY A 81 11.55 -14.46 -26.45
C GLY A 81 12.93 -14.92 -25.96
N LYS A 82 13.02 -16.17 -25.49
CA LYS A 82 14.30 -16.77 -25.04
C LYS A 82 14.74 -18.00 -25.83
N PHE A 83 13.82 -18.67 -26.52
CA PHE A 83 14.06 -19.99 -27.10
C PHE A 83 13.64 -20.03 -28.57
N GLY A 84 14.41 -20.74 -29.41
CA GLY A 84 14.10 -20.89 -30.84
C GLY A 84 13.00 -21.92 -31.12
N VAL A 85 12.58 -22.70 -30.11
CA VAL A 85 11.62 -23.80 -30.28
C VAL A 85 10.15 -23.34 -30.36
N GLY A 86 9.82 -22.12 -29.88
CA GLY A 86 8.44 -21.61 -29.89
C GLY A 86 7.83 -21.52 -31.29
N LEU A 87 8.65 -21.21 -32.30
CA LEU A 87 8.22 -21.19 -33.71
C LEU A 87 7.66 -22.54 -34.14
N LYS A 88 8.29 -23.67 -33.78
CA LYS A 88 7.81 -25.02 -34.14
C LYS A 88 6.44 -25.31 -33.53
N ASP A 89 6.29 -24.99 -32.25
CA ASP A 89 5.04 -25.20 -31.50
C ASP A 89 3.90 -24.32 -32.07
N ALA A 90 4.23 -23.09 -32.49
CA ALA A 90 3.30 -22.22 -33.21
C ALA A 90 2.90 -22.84 -34.56
N MET A 91 3.86 -23.34 -35.37
CA MET A 91 3.56 -23.97 -36.67
C MET A 91 2.65 -25.19 -36.51
N ALA A 92 2.94 -26.05 -35.53
CA ALA A 92 2.11 -27.21 -35.22
C ALA A 92 0.70 -26.83 -34.77
N THR A 93 0.59 -25.77 -33.96
CA THR A 93 -0.70 -25.26 -33.49
C THR A 93 -1.54 -24.73 -34.65
N PHE A 94 -0.94 -23.98 -35.59
CA PHE A 94 -1.64 -23.47 -36.77
C PHE A 94 -2.15 -24.61 -37.66
N ASP A 95 -1.32 -25.62 -37.95
CA ASP A 95 -1.74 -26.80 -38.72
C ASP A 95 -2.90 -27.54 -38.05
N ARG A 96 -2.80 -27.83 -36.75
CA ARG A 96 -3.85 -28.51 -35.97
C ARG A 96 -5.18 -27.75 -36.02
N ARG A 97 -5.12 -26.41 -36.04
CA ARG A 97 -6.28 -25.51 -36.10
C ARG A 97 -6.70 -25.16 -37.53
N LYS A 98 -6.09 -25.80 -38.54
CA LYS A 98 -6.36 -25.59 -39.98
C LYS A 98 -6.11 -24.15 -40.46
N ILE A 99 -5.19 -23.44 -39.82
CA ILE A 99 -4.73 -22.12 -40.24
C ILE A 99 -3.58 -22.32 -41.22
N LYS A 100 -3.76 -21.84 -42.45
CA LYS A 100 -2.68 -21.88 -43.45
C LYS A 100 -1.76 -20.70 -43.24
N ILE A 101 -0.46 -20.95 -43.34
CA ILE A 101 0.57 -19.94 -43.15
C ILE A 101 1.51 -19.92 -44.36
N LEU A 102 1.91 -18.71 -44.74
CA LEU A 102 2.98 -18.43 -45.68
C LEU A 102 3.96 -17.48 -44.97
N ILE A 103 5.22 -17.85 -44.91
CA ILE A 103 6.29 -17.05 -44.31
C ILE A 103 7.21 -16.60 -45.43
N GLN A 104 7.40 -15.30 -45.58
CA GLN A 104 8.22 -14.73 -46.65
C GLN A 104 9.35 -13.91 -46.04
N SER A 105 10.55 -14.08 -46.57
CA SER A 105 11.73 -13.27 -46.29
C SER A 105 12.60 -13.18 -47.54
N LYS A 106 13.66 -12.38 -47.50
CA LYS A 106 14.66 -12.34 -48.60
C LYS A 106 15.35 -13.69 -48.86
N TYR A 107 15.24 -14.65 -47.93
CA TYR A 107 15.94 -15.93 -48.01
C TYR A 107 15.07 -17.06 -48.58
N SER A 108 13.76 -17.06 -48.29
CA SER A 108 12.88 -18.15 -48.70
C SER A 108 11.41 -17.85 -48.49
N ASP A 109 10.57 -18.53 -49.28
CA ASP A 109 9.14 -18.66 -49.03
C ASP A 109 8.86 -20.02 -48.36
N ILE A 110 8.27 -20.01 -47.16
CA ILE A 110 8.06 -21.20 -46.34
C ILE A 110 6.56 -21.43 -46.14
N THR A 111 6.12 -22.67 -46.37
CA THR A 111 4.78 -23.16 -46.03
C THR A 111 4.87 -24.44 -45.23
N ILE A 112 3.78 -24.88 -44.59
CA ILE A 112 3.76 -26.08 -43.76
C ILE A 112 2.93 -27.18 -44.43
N LYS A 113 3.45 -28.41 -44.46
CA LYS A 113 2.75 -29.58 -45.01
C LYS A 113 3.05 -30.84 -44.20
N LYS A 114 2.04 -31.70 -44.05
CA LYS A 114 2.21 -33.07 -43.54
C LYS A 114 2.77 -33.96 -44.63
N VAL A 115 3.85 -34.67 -44.33
CA VAL A 115 4.52 -35.62 -45.24
C VAL A 115 4.81 -36.89 -44.48
N SER A 116 4.58 -38.05 -45.09
CA SER A 116 5.00 -39.35 -44.53
C SER A 116 6.52 -39.44 -44.50
N LYS A 117 7.07 -39.94 -43.39
CA LYS A 117 8.52 -40.12 -43.26
C LYS A 117 8.95 -41.25 -44.20
N GLY A 118 9.94 -41.00 -45.06
CA GLY A 118 10.22 -41.81 -46.26
C GLY A 118 10.46 -43.31 -46.06
N ASP A 119 10.77 -43.75 -44.84
CA ASP A 119 11.01 -45.16 -44.49
C ASP A 119 9.93 -45.78 -43.57
N PHE A 120 8.93 -44.99 -43.15
CA PHE A 120 7.82 -45.42 -42.29
C PHE A 120 6.52 -44.72 -42.75
N ASP A 121 5.76 -45.38 -43.61
CA ASP A 121 4.48 -44.85 -44.13
C ASP A 121 3.46 -44.54 -43.03
N ASP A 122 3.63 -45.13 -41.84
CA ASP A 122 2.74 -44.98 -40.69
C ASP A 122 3.02 -43.70 -39.86
N VAL A 123 4.14 -43.00 -40.11
CA VAL A 123 4.54 -41.81 -39.33
C VAL A 123 4.47 -40.55 -40.20
N VAL A 124 3.42 -39.76 -39.98
CA VAL A 124 3.23 -38.46 -40.63
C VAL A 124 3.84 -37.35 -39.77
N THR A 125 4.90 -36.70 -40.25
CA THR A 125 5.53 -35.56 -39.56
C THR A 125 5.27 -34.24 -40.28
N LEU A 126 5.28 -33.15 -39.51
CA LEU A 126 5.06 -31.80 -40.01
C LEU A 126 6.36 -31.26 -40.61
N HIS A 127 6.33 -30.91 -41.90
CA HIS A 127 7.49 -30.40 -42.62
C HIS A 127 7.30 -28.94 -43.03
N ALA A 128 8.36 -28.15 -42.91
CA ALA A 128 8.48 -26.85 -43.57
C ALA A 128 8.91 -27.08 -45.03
N ILE A 129 8.08 -26.60 -45.96
CA ILE A 129 8.34 -26.62 -47.40
C ILE A 129 8.99 -25.29 -47.76
N VAL A 130 10.28 -25.34 -48.06
CA VAL A 130 11.12 -24.17 -48.33
C VAL A 130 11.28 -24.03 -49.85
N ASN A 131 10.84 -22.89 -50.36
CA ASN A 131 10.98 -22.49 -51.75
C ASN A 131 11.90 -21.27 -51.87
N GLU A 132 12.38 -21.02 -53.09
CA GLU A 132 13.10 -19.79 -53.41
C GLU A 132 12.23 -18.56 -53.08
N PRO A 133 12.83 -17.45 -52.62
CA PRO A 133 12.09 -16.29 -52.17
C PRO A 133 11.36 -15.63 -53.34
N THR A 134 10.06 -15.39 -53.18
CA THR A 134 9.30 -14.60 -54.16
C THR A 134 9.70 -13.11 -54.09
N GLN A 135 10.23 -12.66 -52.94
CA GLN A 135 10.67 -11.28 -52.71
C GLN A 135 12.12 -11.23 -52.20
N SER A 136 13.09 -11.44 -53.08
CA SER A 136 14.52 -11.46 -52.74
C SER A 136 15.09 -10.15 -52.17
N ASN A 137 14.43 -9.02 -52.42
CA ASN A 137 14.83 -7.70 -51.92
C ASN A 137 14.03 -7.25 -50.67
N MET A 138 13.23 -8.14 -50.09
CA MET A 138 12.42 -7.82 -48.92
C MET A 138 13.29 -7.53 -47.69
N MET A 139 12.92 -6.50 -46.92
CA MET A 139 13.45 -6.28 -45.58
C MET A 139 12.50 -6.89 -44.55
N GLY A 140 13.05 -7.67 -43.62
CA GLY A 140 12.30 -8.36 -42.58
C GLY A 140 11.65 -9.69 -43.00
N THR A 141 10.69 -10.11 -42.19
CA THR A 141 9.87 -11.32 -42.39
C THR A 141 8.39 -10.95 -42.38
N GLU A 142 7.60 -11.57 -43.24
CA GLU A 142 6.15 -11.43 -43.26
C GLU A 142 5.48 -12.80 -43.11
N PHE A 143 4.62 -12.91 -42.10
CA PHE A 143 3.75 -14.05 -41.90
C PHE A 143 2.36 -13.69 -42.41
N THR A 144 1.92 -14.38 -43.47
CA THR A 144 0.55 -14.29 -43.97
C THR A 144 -0.26 -15.49 -43.49
N PHE A 145 -1.42 -15.20 -42.89
CA PHE A 145 -2.30 -16.20 -42.31
C PHE A 145 -3.64 -16.23 -43.05
N THR A 146 -4.06 -17.43 -43.45
CA THR A 146 -5.40 -17.67 -44.05
C THR A 146 -6.24 -18.51 -43.10
N GLY A 147 -7.44 -18.01 -42.77
CA GLY A 147 -8.39 -18.68 -41.87
C GLY A 147 -8.37 -18.18 -40.42
N LEU A 148 -7.57 -17.15 -40.10
CA LEU A 148 -7.60 -16.51 -38.78
C LEU A 148 -8.85 -15.65 -38.58
N LYS A 149 -9.38 -15.66 -37.36
CA LYS A 149 -10.46 -14.76 -36.95
C LYS A 149 -9.87 -13.51 -36.31
N ASP A 150 -10.56 -12.39 -36.47
CA ASP A 150 -10.12 -11.10 -35.91
C ASP A 150 -10.02 -11.17 -34.37
N VAL A 151 -10.94 -11.93 -33.74
CA VAL A 151 -10.91 -12.19 -32.28
C VAL A 151 -9.63 -12.88 -31.83
N ASP A 152 -9.03 -13.74 -32.65
CA ASP A 152 -7.79 -14.43 -32.27
C ASP A 152 -6.58 -13.48 -32.29
N ILE A 153 -6.56 -12.52 -33.22
CA ILE A 153 -5.55 -11.46 -33.29
C ILE A 153 -5.68 -10.50 -32.12
N GLU A 154 -6.89 -10.05 -31.81
CA GLU A 154 -7.11 -9.14 -30.67
C GLU A 154 -6.77 -9.81 -29.33
N LYS A 155 -7.11 -11.10 -29.16
CA LYS A 155 -6.65 -11.88 -28.00
C LYS A 155 -5.14 -12.07 -27.95
N ALA A 156 -4.48 -12.18 -29.12
CA ALA A 156 -3.03 -12.29 -29.16
C ALA A 156 -2.36 -10.96 -28.77
N LYS A 157 -2.89 -9.83 -29.26
CA LYS A 157 -2.43 -8.48 -28.90
C LYS A 157 -2.58 -8.20 -27.40
N ASP A 158 -3.67 -8.66 -26.78
CA ASP A 158 -3.95 -8.48 -25.35
C ASP A 158 -2.89 -9.10 -24.43
N PHE A 159 -2.04 -10.01 -24.92
CA PHE A 159 -0.87 -10.50 -24.17
C PHE A 159 0.27 -9.48 -24.07
N PHE A 160 0.26 -8.42 -24.87
CA PHE A 160 1.35 -7.45 -24.92
C PHE A 160 0.92 -6.14 -24.30
N LEU A 161 1.73 -5.63 -23.38
CA LEU A 161 1.51 -4.33 -22.74
C LEU A 161 1.32 -3.23 -23.79
N LEU A 162 2.14 -3.24 -24.84
CA LEU A 162 2.10 -2.29 -25.97
C LEU A 162 0.70 -2.16 -26.61
N TYR A 163 -0.05 -3.26 -26.71
CA TYR A 163 -1.38 -3.26 -27.34
C TYR A 163 -2.54 -3.31 -26.34
N SER A 164 -2.25 -3.55 -25.06
CA SER A 164 -3.27 -3.68 -24.00
C SER A 164 -3.99 -2.36 -23.70
N GLY A 165 -3.36 -1.21 -23.98
CA GLY A 165 -3.87 0.12 -23.64
C GLY A 165 -3.84 0.41 -22.12
N GLU A 166 -3.11 -0.38 -21.34
CA GLU A 166 -2.93 -0.15 -19.91
C GLU A 166 -2.07 1.09 -19.63
N ARG A 167 -2.36 1.79 -18.53
CA ARG A 167 -1.67 3.02 -18.15
C ARG A 167 -0.57 2.70 -17.15
N SER A 168 0.67 3.04 -17.50
CA SER A 168 1.78 3.07 -16.54
C SER A 168 1.55 4.20 -15.52
N ILE A 169 1.62 3.85 -14.23
CA ILE A 169 1.57 4.80 -13.11
C ILE A 169 2.97 5.36 -12.86
N GLU A 170 3.97 4.48 -12.84
CA GLU A 170 5.34 4.84 -12.50
C GLU A 170 6.34 3.84 -13.09
N GLU A 171 7.47 4.35 -13.59
CA GLU A 171 8.60 3.54 -14.03
C GLU A 171 9.68 3.52 -12.95
N THR A 172 10.24 2.34 -12.68
CA THR A 172 11.30 2.12 -11.71
C THR A 172 12.48 1.41 -12.38
N LYS A 173 13.63 1.37 -11.72
CA LYS A 173 14.80 0.61 -12.21
C LYS A 173 14.55 -0.89 -12.39
N TYR A 174 13.48 -1.41 -11.79
CA TYR A 174 13.14 -2.83 -11.80
C TYR A 174 12.02 -3.20 -12.77
N GLY A 175 11.25 -2.21 -13.22
CA GLY A 175 10.02 -2.41 -13.96
C GLY A 175 9.04 -1.25 -13.80
N GLU A 176 7.83 -1.44 -14.29
CA GLU A 176 6.78 -0.44 -14.31
C GLU A 176 5.61 -0.89 -13.44
N LEU A 177 5.06 0.04 -12.69
CA LEU A 177 3.81 -0.11 -11.95
C LEU A 177 2.65 0.32 -12.86
N ILE A 178 1.67 -0.55 -13.05
CA ILE A 178 0.59 -0.35 -14.02
C ILE A 178 -0.75 -0.33 -13.28
N GLU A 179 -1.65 0.53 -13.76
CA GLU A 179 -3.00 0.63 -13.23
C GLU A 179 -3.85 -0.61 -13.60
N ASN A 180 -4.41 -1.27 -12.58
CA ASN A 180 -5.35 -2.37 -12.78
C ASN A 180 -6.75 -1.81 -13.10
N LYS A 181 -7.22 -1.98 -14.35
CA LYS A 181 -8.56 -1.53 -14.79
C LYS A 181 -9.61 -2.64 -14.90
N LYS A 182 -9.19 -3.92 -14.97
CA LYS A 182 -10.08 -5.04 -15.40
C LYS A 182 -10.40 -6.04 -14.30
N ASN A 183 -10.23 -5.65 -13.03
CA ASN A 183 -10.45 -6.53 -11.87
C ASN A 183 -9.60 -7.82 -11.93
N ARG A 184 -8.47 -7.74 -12.66
CA ARG A 184 -7.47 -8.78 -12.84
C ARG A 184 -6.14 -8.09 -13.07
N SER A 185 -5.21 -8.35 -12.18
CA SER A 185 -3.86 -7.85 -12.31
C SER A 185 -3.06 -8.72 -13.25
N ARG A 186 -2.20 -8.09 -14.03
CA ARG A 186 -1.33 -8.77 -14.99
C ARG A 186 0.12 -8.59 -14.62
N ILE A 187 0.87 -9.67 -14.76
CA ILE A 187 2.32 -9.68 -14.62
C ILE A 187 2.91 -9.79 -16.01
N TYR A 188 3.55 -8.71 -16.45
CA TYR A 188 4.32 -8.66 -17.67
C TYR A 188 5.81 -8.86 -17.36
N VAL A 189 6.52 -9.46 -18.31
CA VAL A 189 7.98 -9.50 -18.34
C VAL A 189 8.41 -8.98 -19.70
N ASN A 190 9.17 -7.89 -19.72
CA ASN A 190 9.55 -7.17 -20.93
C ASN A 190 8.35 -6.93 -21.86
N GLY A 191 7.20 -6.55 -21.28
CA GLY A 191 5.98 -6.25 -22.03
C GLY A 191 5.13 -7.45 -22.48
N ILE A 192 5.48 -8.71 -22.21
CA ILE A 192 4.58 -9.87 -22.42
C ILE A 192 3.96 -10.34 -21.11
N CYS A 193 2.65 -10.55 -21.12
CA CYS A 193 1.88 -11.11 -20.01
C CYS A 193 2.27 -12.58 -19.80
N VAL A 194 2.71 -12.89 -18.59
CA VAL A 194 3.15 -14.22 -18.15
C VAL A 194 2.35 -14.79 -16.99
N ALA A 195 1.53 -13.97 -16.33
CA ALA A 195 0.58 -14.41 -15.31
C ALA A 195 -0.56 -13.39 -15.16
N GLU A 196 -1.71 -13.88 -14.72
CA GLU A 196 -2.83 -13.07 -14.23
C GLU A 196 -3.07 -13.42 -12.76
N GLU A 197 -3.34 -12.42 -11.92
CA GLU A 197 -3.58 -12.55 -10.49
C GLU A 197 -4.87 -11.83 -10.12
N ASP A 198 -5.68 -12.47 -9.28
CA ASP A 198 -7.02 -11.96 -8.93
C ASP A 198 -7.00 -10.95 -7.78
N ASN A 199 -6.03 -11.05 -6.85
CA ASN A 199 -6.00 -10.28 -5.59
C ASN A 199 -4.81 -9.32 -5.46
N LEU A 200 -4.29 -8.82 -6.60
CA LEU A 200 -3.31 -7.73 -6.59
C LEU A 200 -4.02 -6.40 -6.88
N LEU A 201 -3.57 -5.34 -6.23
CA LEU A 201 -4.06 -3.98 -6.43
C LEU A 201 -3.56 -3.38 -7.75
N PHE A 202 -2.36 -3.78 -8.18
CA PHE A 202 -1.72 -3.25 -9.40
C PHE A 202 -1.35 -4.36 -10.38
N SER A 203 -1.13 -3.95 -11.63
CA SER A 203 -0.41 -4.74 -12.64
C SER A 203 1.06 -4.33 -12.65
N TYR A 204 1.93 -5.20 -13.18
CA TYR A 204 3.39 -4.98 -13.12
C TYR A 204 4.05 -5.38 -14.43
N ASN A 205 4.98 -4.57 -14.92
CA ASN A 205 5.88 -4.95 -16.01
C ASN A 205 7.31 -5.05 -15.52
N ILE A 206 7.83 -6.26 -15.43
CA ILE A 206 9.19 -6.51 -14.98
C ILE A 206 10.14 -6.37 -16.16
N THR A 207 10.99 -5.34 -16.13
CA THR A 207 12.04 -5.10 -17.14
C THR A 207 13.41 -5.59 -16.67
N SER A 208 13.66 -5.64 -15.36
CA SER A 208 14.91 -6.18 -14.78
C SER A 208 14.69 -7.59 -14.24
N THR A 209 15.00 -8.62 -15.03
CA THR A 209 14.64 -10.00 -14.67
C THR A 209 15.64 -10.67 -13.72
N THR A 210 15.15 -11.46 -12.74
CA THR A 210 16.01 -12.25 -11.83
C THR A 210 16.34 -13.62 -12.43
N LYS A 211 17.42 -14.28 -11.98
CA LYS A 211 17.75 -15.66 -12.42
C LYS A 211 16.59 -16.63 -12.19
N LYS A 212 15.89 -16.51 -11.06
CA LYS A 212 14.72 -17.33 -10.69
C LYS A 212 13.57 -17.13 -11.68
N LEU A 213 13.21 -15.87 -11.96
CA LEU A 213 12.21 -15.53 -12.96
C LEU A 213 12.61 -16.06 -14.33
N ARG A 214 13.88 -15.88 -14.71
CA ARG A 214 14.42 -16.38 -15.99
C ARG A 214 14.29 -17.90 -16.14
N GLN A 215 14.53 -18.67 -15.08
CA GLN A 215 14.37 -20.14 -15.07
C GLN A 215 12.91 -20.59 -15.05
N SER A 216 12.01 -19.77 -14.49
CA SER A 216 10.58 -20.10 -14.41
C SER A 216 9.82 -19.88 -15.71
N LEU A 217 10.37 -19.05 -16.61
CA LEU A 217 9.89 -18.83 -17.97
C LEU A 217 10.22 -20.06 -18.82
N ASN A 218 9.60 -21.20 -18.51
CA ASN A 218 9.77 -22.48 -19.20
C ASN A 218 8.73 -22.65 -20.32
N ARG A 219 9.18 -23.25 -21.44
CA ARG A 219 8.49 -23.35 -22.73
C ARG A 219 7.07 -23.97 -22.71
N GLU A 220 6.78 -24.83 -21.74
CA GLU A 220 5.52 -25.60 -21.72
C GLU A 220 4.40 -24.95 -20.90
N ARG A 221 4.73 -23.97 -20.05
CA ARG A 221 3.76 -23.36 -19.12
C ARG A 221 3.33 -22.01 -19.66
N THR A 222 2.03 -21.85 -19.85
CA THR A 222 1.43 -20.56 -20.22
C THR A 222 1.51 -19.55 -19.08
N ASN A 223 1.60 -20.02 -17.82
CA ASN A 223 1.65 -19.18 -16.63
C ASN A 223 2.91 -19.44 -15.79
N VAL A 224 3.50 -18.35 -15.30
CA VAL A 224 4.61 -18.37 -14.34
C VAL A 224 4.04 -18.38 -12.92
N GLY A 225 4.58 -19.24 -12.06
CA GLY A 225 4.16 -19.32 -10.67
C GLY A 225 4.58 -18.08 -9.87
N ARG A 226 3.70 -17.64 -8.96
CA ARG A 226 3.86 -16.44 -8.13
C ARG A 226 5.23 -16.28 -7.47
N SER A 227 5.75 -17.37 -6.90
CA SER A 227 7.06 -17.39 -6.23
C SER A 227 8.22 -16.93 -7.12
N ALA A 228 8.08 -16.96 -8.45
CA ALA A 228 9.14 -16.55 -9.37
C ALA A 228 9.26 -15.03 -9.55
N TYR A 229 8.15 -14.30 -9.43
CA TYR A 229 8.11 -12.85 -9.67
C TYR A 229 7.87 -12.01 -8.41
N SER A 230 7.36 -12.60 -7.30
CA SER A 230 7.03 -11.86 -6.06
C SER A 230 8.16 -10.95 -5.55
N ASP A 231 9.40 -11.44 -5.55
CA ASP A 231 10.55 -10.65 -5.07
C ASP A 231 10.77 -9.38 -5.89
N ARG A 232 10.52 -9.47 -7.20
CA ARG A 232 10.70 -8.35 -8.13
C ARG A 232 9.52 -7.40 -8.08
N VAL A 233 8.29 -7.90 -7.93
CA VAL A 233 7.10 -7.07 -7.65
C VAL A 233 7.31 -6.26 -6.36
N LYS A 234 7.75 -6.90 -5.27
CA LYS A 234 8.12 -6.21 -4.03
C LYS A 234 9.20 -5.15 -4.27
N SER A 235 10.22 -5.45 -5.09
CA SER A 235 11.28 -4.50 -5.42
C SER A 235 10.78 -3.28 -6.20
N ILE A 236 9.84 -3.45 -7.14
CA ILE A 236 9.19 -2.34 -7.85
C ILE A 236 8.45 -1.45 -6.85
N LEU A 237 7.61 -2.04 -6.00
CA LEU A 237 6.82 -1.30 -5.01
C LEU A 237 7.68 -0.51 -4.01
N LEU A 238 8.83 -1.05 -3.61
CA LEU A 238 9.77 -0.37 -2.71
C LEU A 238 10.58 0.73 -3.38
N GLU A 239 10.63 0.76 -4.72
CA GLU A 239 11.32 1.81 -5.48
C GLU A 239 10.34 2.93 -5.89
N CYS A 240 9.04 2.65 -5.97
CA CYS A 240 8.02 3.64 -6.29
C CYS A 240 8.05 4.82 -5.32
N ALA A 241 7.88 6.03 -5.83
CA ALA A 241 7.82 7.28 -5.07
C ALA A 241 6.58 8.12 -5.40
N SER A 242 5.73 7.66 -6.34
CA SER A 242 4.58 8.44 -6.78
C SER A 242 3.50 8.59 -5.69
N PRO A 243 2.90 9.80 -5.57
CA PRO A 243 1.72 10.02 -4.70
C PRO A 243 0.56 9.08 -5.04
N GLU A 244 0.39 8.79 -6.34
CA GLU A 244 -0.71 7.95 -6.82
C GLU A 244 -0.60 6.51 -6.30
N PHE A 245 0.60 5.93 -6.35
CA PHE A 245 0.90 4.62 -5.76
C PHE A 245 0.62 4.62 -4.25
N ALA A 246 1.20 5.58 -3.52
CA ALA A 246 1.08 5.64 -2.06
C ALA A 246 -0.39 5.83 -1.63
N GLY A 247 -1.12 6.73 -2.28
CA GLY A 247 -2.53 6.97 -2.01
C GLY A 247 -3.40 5.74 -2.26
N LYS A 248 -3.19 5.02 -3.37
CA LYS A 248 -3.92 3.77 -3.66
C LYS A 248 -3.63 2.69 -2.62
N LEU A 249 -2.37 2.48 -2.25
CA LEU A 249 -1.99 1.46 -1.28
C LEU A 249 -2.49 1.79 0.13
N VAL A 250 -2.39 3.06 0.56
CA VAL A 250 -2.87 3.47 1.88
C VAL A 250 -4.39 3.41 2.00
N ASN A 251 -5.13 3.74 0.93
CA ASN A 251 -6.58 3.52 0.92
C ASN A 251 -6.94 2.04 1.06
N ASP A 252 -6.10 1.15 0.52
CA ASP A 252 -6.30 -0.29 0.66
C ASP A 252 -5.93 -0.82 2.06
N LEU A 253 -5.06 -0.14 2.83
CA LEU A 253 -4.74 -0.52 4.23
C LEU A 253 -5.99 -0.59 5.10
N GLN A 254 -6.97 0.30 4.87
CA GLN A 254 -8.23 0.32 5.61
C GLN A 254 -9.04 -0.97 5.43
N ARG A 255 -8.78 -1.73 4.35
CA ARG A 255 -9.44 -3.01 4.02
C ARG A 255 -8.84 -4.21 4.74
N ILE A 256 -7.67 -4.06 5.37
CA ILE A 256 -7.05 -5.16 6.12
C ILE A 256 -7.98 -5.65 7.23
N GLN A 257 -8.62 -4.73 7.96
CA GLN A 257 -9.54 -5.07 9.04
C GLN A 257 -10.80 -5.80 8.55
N ALA A 258 -11.22 -5.55 7.31
CA ALA A 258 -12.34 -6.22 6.67
C ALA A 258 -11.96 -7.58 6.02
N GLY A 259 -10.68 -7.95 6.05
CA GLY A 259 -10.19 -9.22 5.48
C GLY A 259 -10.22 -9.30 3.96
N ASN A 260 -10.35 -8.16 3.26
CA ASN A 260 -10.43 -8.07 1.80
C ASN A 260 -9.35 -7.15 1.20
N ALA A 261 -8.21 -7.06 1.88
CA ALA A 261 -7.02 -6.36 1.41
C ALA A 261 -6.34 -7.13 0.26
N HIS A 262 -5.68 -6.38 -0.64
CA HIS A 262 -4.88 -6.98 -1.69
C HIS A 262 -3.55 -7.51 -1.13
N ASP A 263 -2.97 -8.47 -1.84
CA ASP A 263 -1.86 -9.24 -1.31
C ASP A 263 -0.56 -8.43 -1.15
N GLU A 264 -0.41 -7.29 -1.83
CA GLU A 264 0.71 -6.37 -1.63
C GLU A 264 0.81 -5.94 -0.16
N LEU A 265 -0.33 -5.85 0.53
CA LEU A 265 -0.42 -5.51 1.94
C LEU A 265 0.01 -6.64 2.87
N GLN A 266 0.37 -7.83 2.38
CA GLN A 266 1.05 -8.83 3.22
C GLN A 266 2.48 -8.40 3.57
N TRP A 267 3.10 -7.52 2.77
CA TRP A 267 4.45 -7.04 3.00
C TRP A 267 4.46 -5.75 3.82
N VAL A 268 4.73 -5.87 5.12
CA VAL A 268 4.78 -4.72 6.03
C VAL A 268 5.77 -3.63 5.56
N ASP A 269 6.87 -4.01 4.92
CA ASP A 269 7.85 -3.03 4.39
C ASP A 269 7.25 -2.17 3.28
N VAL A 270 6.36 -2.74 2.46
CA VAL A 270 5.65 -2.02 1.39
C VAL A 270 4.58 -1.11 1.98
N GLN A 271 3.85 -1.58 3.00
CA GLN A 271 2.92 -0.74 3.76
C GLN A 271 3.63 0.49 4.35
N LEU A 272 4.77 0.26 5.01
CA LEU A 272 5.59 1.30 5.62
C LEU A 272 6.09 2.30 4.58
N HIS A 273 6.55 1.81 3.42
CA HIS A 273 7.03 2.65 2.33
C HIS A 273 5.94 3.59 1.80
N ALA A 274 4.73 3.08 1.56
CA ALA A 274 3.62 3.94 1.14
C ALA A 274 3.24 4.98 2.21
N CYS A 275 3.28 4.62 3.50
CA CYS A 275 3.04 5.57 4.59
C CYS A 275 4.11 6.68 4.62
N LYS A 276 5.38 6.36 4.36
CA LYS A 276 6.48 7.34 4.27
C LYS A 276 6.25 8.36 3.16
N ILE A 277 5.81 7.90 1.99
CA ILE A 277 5.51 8.78 0.85
C ILE A 277 4.31 9.66 1.16
N LEU A 278 3.23 9.09 1.71
CA LEU A 278 2.02 9.86 1.99
C LEU A 278 2.28 10.92 3.08
N SER A 279 3.01 10.56 4.14
CA SER A 279 3.32 11.46 5.25
C SER A 279 4.26 12.61 4.86
N SER A 280 5.08 12.44 3.82
CA SER A 280 5.95 13.52 3.34
C SER A 280 5.23 14.55 2.47
N GLN A 281 4.00 14.25 2.03
CA GLN A 281 3.23 15.05 1.07
C GLN A 281 1.95 15.63 1.69
N GLU A 282 1.31 14.89 2.59
CA GLU A 282 0.03 15.24 3.20
C GLU A 282 0.15 15.33 4.73
N LYS A 283 -0.70 16.16 5.34
CA LYS A 283 -0.87 16.16 6.80
C LYS A 283 -1.73 14.96 7.19
N VAL A 284 -1.08 13.88 7.60
CA VAL A 284 -1.73 12.61 7.97
C VAL A 284 -1.47 12.24 9.42
N MET A 285 -2.41 11.50 9.99
CA MET A 285 -2.27 10.86 11.30
C MET A 285 -2.57 9.38 11.14
N PHE A 286 -1.69 8.53 11.64
CA PHE A 286 -1.81 7.07 11.55
C PHE A 286 -2.30 6.53 12.89
N LEU A 287 -3.48 5.92 12.89
CA LEU A 287 -4.17 5.48 14.10
C LEU A 287 -4.54 4.00 14.03
N THR A 288 -4.44 3.31 15.15
CA THR A 288 -4.96 1.96 15.31
C THR A 288 -6.48 1.97 15.54
N ALA A 289 -7.11 0.79 15.57
CA ALA A 289 -8.51 0.69 15.98
C ALA A 289 -8.72 1.14 17.44
N TYR A 290 -7.71 0.91 18.30
CA TYR A 290 -7.74 1.31 19.71
C TYR A 290 -7.71 2.84 19.83
N ASP A 291 -6.79 3.50 19.12
CA ASP A 291 -6.69 4.97 19.13
C ASP A 291 -7.97 5.66 18.65
N LEU A 292 -8.71 5.03 17.74
CA LEU A 292 -10.00 5.55 17.27
C LEU A 292 -11.10 5.45 18.34
N MET A 293 -11.03 4.47 19.24
CA MET A 293 -11.98 4.33 20.35
C MET A 293 -11.61 5.28 21.50
N ASP A 294 -10.31 5.45 21.76
CA ASP A 294 -9.79 6.21 22.90
C ASP A 294 -9.60 7.71 22.61
N GLY A 295 -9.39 8.09 21.34
CA GLY A 295 -8.92 9.42 20.96
C GLY A 295 -9.88 10.60 21.18
N GLY A 296 -11.10 10.35 21.65
CA GLY A 296 -12.01 11.38 22.18
C GLY A 296 -12.06 12.68 21.38
N LYS A 297 -11.82 13.82 22.04
CA LYS A 297 -11.80 15.15 21.42
C LYS A 297 -10.61 15.40 20.50
N TYR A 298 -9.45 14.79 20.74
CA TYR A 298 -8.27 14.98 19.89
C TYR A 298 -8.53 14.53 18.44
N LEU A 299 -9.34 13.49 18.24
CA LEU A 299 -9.78 13.09 16.89
C LEU A 299 -10.62 14.16 16.19
N SER A 300 -11.42 14.91 16.95
CA SER A 300 -12.25 15.99 16.40
C SER A 300 -11.37 17.19 16.04
N TYR A 301 -10.44 17.57 16.91
CA TYR A 301 -9.48 18.64 16.66
C TYR A 301 -8.59 18.35 15.45
N ALA A 302 -8.07 17.12 15.35
CA ALA A 302 -7.27 16.70 14.19
C ALA A 302 -8.04 16.85 12.87
N LYS A 303 -9.32 16.47 12.86
CA LYS A 303 -10.19 16.63 11.68
C LYS A 303 -10.46 18.10 11.35
N GLU A 304 -10.71 18.93 12.35
CA GLU A 304 -10.93 20.38 12.18
C GLU A 304 -9.70 21.10 11.63
N GLU A 305 -8.50 20.67 12.03
CA GLU A 305 -7.22 21.15 11.50
C GLU A 305 -6.88 20.59 10.10
N GLY A 306 -7.74 19.72 9.56
CA GLY A 306 -7.59 19.13 8.23
C GLY A 306 -6.60 17.97 8.16
N LEU A 307 -6.26 17.33 9.28
CA LEU A 307 -5.45 16.11 9.27
C LEU A 307 -6.28 14.94 8.75
N ARG A 308 -5.72 14.22 7.77
CA ARG A 308 -6.33 13.00 7.26
C ARG A 308 -5.97 11.83 8.17
N ILE A 309 -6.99 11.20 8.74
CA ILE A 309 -6.84 10.04 9.61
C ILE A 309 -6.77 8.77 8.76
N ILE A 310 -5.71 7.98 8.95
CA ILE A 310 -5.48 6.70 8.30
C ILE A 310 -5.48 5.61 9.37
N THR A 311 -6.39 4.65 9.26
CA THR A 311 -6.42 3.48 10.14
C THR A 311 -5.36 2.47 9.70
N VAL A 312 -4.51 2.04 10.63
CA VAL A 312 -3.44 1.06 10.39
C VAL A 312 -3.52 -0.13 11.36
N PRO A 313 -2.98 -1.32 11.00
CA PRO A 313 -2.79 -2.41 11.95
C PRO A 313 -1.73 -2.09 13.01
N ASP A 314 -1.84 -2.69 14.20
CA ASP A 314 -0.89 -2.47 15.31
C ASP A 314 0.57 -2.80 14.91
N SER A 315 0.75 -3.84 14.10
CA SER A 315 2.07 -4.24 13.61
C SER A 315 2.75 -3.17 12.73
N LEU A 316 1.96 -2.38 12.01
CA LEU A 316 2.46 -1.24 11.23
C LEU A 316 2.67 -0.03 12.14
N ALA A 317 1.74 0.25 13.06
CA ALA A 317 1.85 1.35 14.02
C ALA A 317 3.18 1.31 14.80
N ASN A 318 3.52 0.15 15.38
CA ASN A 318 4.79 -0.05 16.10
C ASN A 318 6.03 0.21 15.22
N LYS A 319 5.96 -0.09 13.92
CA LYS A 319 7.06 0.22 12.98
C LYS A 319 7.13 1.70 12.61
N LEU A 320 5.99 2.39 12.57
CA LEU A 320 5.93 3.82 12.29
C LEU A 320 6.57 4.63 13.41
N GLU A 321 6.40 4.25 14.68
CA GLU A 321 7.01 4.92 15.83
C GLU A 321 8.55 4.99 15.77
N THR A 322 9.17 3.94 15.24
CA THR A 322 10.64 3.83 15.10
C THR A 322 11.15 4.30 13.74
N SER A 323 10.25 4.71 12.85
CA SER A 323 10.56 5.11 11.47
C SER A 323 10.36 6.61 11.26
N LYS A 324 10.93 7.10 10.16
CA LYS A 324 10.75 8.48 9.69
C LYS A 324 10.19 8.50 8.29
N ASP A 325 9.45 9.56 7.97
CA ASP A 325 8.98 9.85 6.62
C ASP A 325 10.16 10.15 5.66
N LEU A 326 9.86 10.41 4.39
CA LEU A 326 10.90 10.75 3.40
C LEU A 326 11.58 12.11 3.65
N ASN A 327 10.98 12.98 4.46
CA ASN A 327 11.51 14.29 4.84
C ASN A 327 12.31 14.25 6.17
N GLY A 328 12.36 13.09 6.85
CA GLY A 328 13.04 12.92 8.14
C GLY A 328 12.19 13.28 9.37
N ASN A 329 10.90 13.55 9.19
CA ASN A 329 9.95 13.80 10.27
C ASN A 329 9.46 12.49 10.89
N ASN A 330 9.08 12.57 12.16
CA ASN A 330 8.41 11.46 12.83
C ASN A 330 6.96 11.38 12.36
N PHE A 331 6.41 10.16 12.37
CA PHE A 331 5.00 9.94 12.10
C PHE A 331 4.14 10.44 13.26
N ARG A 332 2.98 11.02 12.95
CA ARG A 332 2.01 11.46 13.95
C ARG A 332 1.03 10.33 14.26
N ASN A 333 0.98 9.95 15.53
CA ASN A 333 -0.05 9.12 16.15
C ASN A 333 -0.91 9.99 17.08
N LEU A 334 -1.86 9.37 17.79
CA LEU A 334 -2.74 10.08 18.71
C LEU A 334 -1.98 10.73 19.88
N GLU A 335 -1.04 10.01 20.48
CA GLU A 335 -0.26 10.48 21.63
C GLU A 335 0.61 11.69 21.28
N THR A 336 1.40 11.58 20.21
CA THR A 336 2.25 12.69 19.72
C THR A 336 1.41 13.92 19.37
N TYR A 337 0.25 13.73 18.72
CA TYR A 337 -0.66 14.83 18.44
C TYR A 337 -1.23 15.46 19.71
N ALA A 338 -1.64 14.66 20.69
CA ALA A 338 -2.15 15.16 21.96
C ALA A 338 -1.08 15.99 22.71
N LEU A 339 0.17 15.53 22.71
CA LEU A 339 1.30 16.28 23.28
C LEU A 339 1.55 17.60 22.53
N GLU A 340 1.66 17.56 21.20
CA GLU A 340 1.85 18.76 20.36
C GLU A 340 0.74 19.80 20.56
N TRP A 341 -0.52 19.33 20.57
CA TRP A 341 -1.69 20.19 20.77
C TRP A 341 -1.68 20.79 22.19
N ASN A 342 -1.36 19.97 23.20
CA ASN A 342 -1.27 20.44 24.58
C ASN A 342 -0.14 21.45 24.76
N GLU A 343 1.03 21.28 24.15
CA GLU A 343 2.11 22.27 24.24
C GLU A 343 1.72 23.63 23.64
N GLN A 344 0.93 23.63 22.57
CA GLN A 344 0.45 24.84 21.90
C GLN A 344 -0.80 25.44 22.56
N PHE A 345 -1.47 24.70 23.43
CA PHE A 345 -2.69 25.16 24.09
C PHE A 345 -2.41 26.22 25.16
N GLU A 346 -3.03 27.38 24.98
CA GLU A 346 -3.03 28.46 25.97
C GLU A 346 -4.33 28.49 26.79
N PHE A 347 -4.18 28.51 28.11
CA PHE A 347 -5.30 28.68 29.03
C PHE A 347 -5.83 30.11 28.98
N ALA A 348 -7.13 30.28 28.79
CA ALA A 348 -7.81 31.56 28.92
C ALA A 348 -8.04 31.90 30.40
N ILE A 349 -6.96 32.34 31.07
CA ILE A 349 -6.99 32.67 32.50
C ILE A 349 -7.89 33.87 32.76
N VAL A 350 -8.85 33.69 33.66
CA VAL A 350 -9.81 34.71 34.09
C VAL A 350 -9.29 35.38 35.35
N ASN A 351 -9.18 36.71 35.32
CA ASN A 351 -8.80 37.45 36.52
C ASN A 351 -9.95 37.42 37.54
N VAL A 352 -9.63 37.32 38.83
CA VAL A 352 -10.64 37.30 39.93
C VAL A 352 -11.62 38.48 39.83
N ASN A 353 -11.17 39.62 39.30
CA ASN A 353 -12.02 40.79 39.13
C ASN A 353 -13.12 40.63 38.07
N GLN A 354 -12.96 39.69 37.13
CA GLN A 354 -13.92 39.35 36.08
C GLN A 354 -14.91 38.24 36.50
N LEU A 355 -14.70 37.62 37.67
CA LEU A 355 -15.65 36.68 38.26
C LEU A 355 -16.89 37.43 38.76
N THR A 356 -18.05 36.82 38.55
CA THR A 356 -19.32 37.28 39.14
C THR A 356 -19.25 37.19 40.66
N THR A 357 -20.16 37.89 41.35
CA THR A 357 -20.21 37.87 42.83
C THR A 357 -20.34 36.45 43.38
N LYS A 358 -21.20 35.62 42.78
CA LYS A 358 -21.40 34.22 43.19
C LYS A 358 -20.16 33.36 42.97
N GLU A 359 -19.50 33.50 41.82
CA GLU A 359 -18.26 32.76 41.52
C GLU A 359 -17.13 33.16 42.47
N ARG A 360 -17.04 34.46 42.80
CA ARG A 360 -16.05 34.98 43.74
C ARG A 360 -16.30 34.48 45.17
N GLU A 361 -17.56 34.42 45.59
CA GLU A 361 -17.93 33.82 46.88
C GLU A 361 -17.47 32.36 46.98
N VAL A 362 -17.66 31.56 45.91
CA VAL A 362 -17.18 30.17 45.85
C VAL A 362 -15.64 30.12 45.85
N PHE A 363 -14.99 30.93 45.03
CA PHE A 363 -13.53 30.97 44.91
C PHE A 363 -12.83 31.42 46.20
N ASN A 364 -13.45 32.28 47.01
CA ASN A 364 -12.89 32.75 48.28
C ASN A 364 -12.68 31.61 49.31
N TYR A 365 -13.28 30.43 49.11
CA TYR A 365 -13.01 29.27 49.95
C TYR A 365 -11.65 28.60 49.67
N LYS A 366 -10.90 29.02 48.64
CA LYS A 366 -9.61 28.43 48.27
C LYS A 366 -8.64 28.28 49.44
N ASP A 367 -8.47 29.33 50.24
CA ASP A 367 -7.48 29.34 51.33
C ASP A 367 -7.93 28.43 52.49
N THR A 368 -9.24 28.29 52.67
CA THR A 368 -9.82 27.37 53.65
C THR A 368 -9.56 25.92 53.23
N ILE A 369 -9.79 25.59 51.95
CA ILE A 369 -9.61 24.24 51.41
C ILE A 369 -8.13 23.85 51.39
N VAL A 370 -7.25 24.74 50.92
CA VAL A 370 -5.79 24.53 50.95
C VAL A 370 -5.30 24.32 52.40
N GLY A 371 -5.91 25.01 53.37
CA GLY A 371 -5.60 24.86 54.79
C GLY A 371 -5.87 23.47 55.38
N TRP A 372 -6.60 22.59 54.68
CA TRP A 372 -6.81 21.20 55.10
C TRP A 372 -5.59 20.32 54.85
N PHE A 373 -4.68 20.75 53.97
CA PHE A 373 -3.48 20.00 53.61
C PHE A 373 -2.25 20.43 54.45
N PRO A 374 -1.23 19.56 54.61
CA PRO A 374 -0.06 19.84 55.44
C PRO A 374 0.80 21.00 54.88
N LYS A 375 1.00 22.05 55.69
CA LYS A 375 1.80 23.23 55.30
C LYS A 375 3.28 22.97 55.02
N ARG A 376 3.84 21.87 55.53
CA ARG A 376 5.29 21.62 55.52
C ARG A 376 5.86 21.32 54.12
N ASN A 377 5.01 20.86 53.20
CA ASN A 377 5.35 20.49 51.83
C ASN A 377 4.32 21.04 50.82
N ASN A 378 3.71 22.21 51.05
CA ASN A 378 2.70 22.73 50.12
C ASN A 378 3.39 23.13 48.79
N PRO A 379 3.20 22.37 47.70
CA PRO A 379 3.88 22.67 46.45
C PRO A 379 3.11 23.75 45.67
N VAL A 380 1.85 24.02 46.00
CA VAL A 380 0.98 24.94 45.25
C VAL A 380 1.30 26.40 45.59
N LYS A 381 1.74 27.15 44.58
CA LYS A 381 1.99 28.61 44.64
C LYS A 381 0.78 29.43 44.27
N ASP A 382 0.00 28.98 43.29
CA ASP A 382 -1.15 29.73 42.78
C ASP A 382 -2.32 28.81 42.40
N ILE A 383 -3.54 29.35 42.50
CA ILE A 383 -4.77 28.70 42.07
C ILE A 383 -5.47 29.69 41.15
N VAL A 384 -5.56 29.34 39.87
CA VAL A 384 -6.11 30.19 38.81
C VAL A 384 -7.36 29.58 38.22
N ILE A 385 -8.22 30.44 37.66
CA ILE A 385 -9.45 30.04 36.99
C ILE A 385 -9.27 30.22 35.48
N SER A 386 -9.69 29.24 34.69
CA SER A 386 -9.63 29.30 33.23
C SER A 386 -11.00 29.07 32.59
N GLU A 387 -11.31 29.78 31.51
CA GLU A 387 -12.49 29.47 30.67
C GLU A 387 -12.29 28.19 29.87
N THR A 388 -11.09 28.03 29.31
CA THR A 388 -10.70 26.92 28.44
C THR A 388 -9.84 25.93 29.20
N MET A 389 -10.00 24.64 28.91
CA MET A 389 -9.21 23.57 29.49
C MET A 389 -8.81 22.58 28.39
N ARG A 390 -7.68 21.90 28.60
CA ARG A 390 -7.24 20.80 27.73
C ARG A 390 -8.16 19.59 27.92
N PRO A 391 -8.32 18.73 26.90
CA PRO A 391 -9.00 17.46 27.08
C PRO A 391 -8.31 16.61 28.16
N ASP A 392 -9.11 15.99 29.00
CA ASP A 392 -8.70 14.94 29.91
C ASP A 392 -8.37 13.66 29.11
N ASN A 393 -7.26 13.01 29.45
CA ASN A 393 -6.74 11.83 28.79
C ASN A 393 -7.66 10.62 28.92
N TYR A 394 -8.54 10.57 29.93
CA TYR A 394 -9.37 9.40 30.21
C TYR A 394 -10.81 9.50 29.70
N THR A 395 -11.40 10.70 29.75
CA THR A 395 -12.82 10.89 29.41
C THR A 395 -13.02 11.51 28.03
N GLY A 396 -11.95 12.02 27.42
CA GLY A 396 -12.01 12.82 26.20
C GLY A 396 -12.81 14.12 26.36
N SER A 397 -13.27 14.45 27.57
CA SER A 397 -13.96 15.69 27.90
C SER A 397 -12.96 16.74 28.37
N ASP A 398 -13.34 18.01 28.49
CA ASP A 398 -12.40 19.01 29.03
C ASP A 398 -12.09 18.68 30.48
N ALA A 399 -10.81 18.70 30.85
CA ALA A 399 -10.38 18.57 32.23
C ALA A 399 -11.10 19.61 33.11
N LEU A 400 -11.55 19.19 34.29
CA LEU A 400 -12.25 20.08 35.22
C LEU A 400 -11.25 20.87 36.08
N GLY A 401 -10.11 20.26 36.38
CA GLY A 401 -8.95 20.83 37.04
C GLY A 401 -7.67 20.31 36.41
N LEU A 402 -6.55 20.97 36.69
CA LEU A 402 -5.21 20.51 36.32
C LEU A 402 -4.18 21.03 37.32
N TRP A 403 -3.42 20.12 37.92
CA TRP A 403 -2.17 20.43 38.60
C TRP A 403 -1.02 20.57 37.59
N GLU A 404 -0.30 21.71 37.62
CA GLU A 404 0.87 21.95 36.78
C GLU A 404 2.14 22.03 37.64
N PRO A 405 2.92 20.94 37.76
CA PRO A 405 4.10 20.89 38.62
C PRO A 405 5.20 21.91 38.26
N SER A 406 5.35 22.23 36.96
CA SER A 406 6.43 23.09 36.46
C SER A 406 6.32 24.53 36.96
N SER A 407 5.10 25.09 36.98
CA SER A 407 4.83 26.43 37.53
C SER A 407 4.28 26.40 38.95
N ASN A 408 4.03 25.20 39.48
CA ASN A 408 3.44 24.97 40.80
C ASN A 408 2.06 25.64 40.95
N ARG A 409 1.20 25.52 39.94
CA ARG A 409 -0.15 26.12 39.97
C ARG A 409 -1.24 25.08 39.73
N ILE A 410 -2.39 25.30 40.35
CA ILE A 410 -3.63 24.56 40.04
C ILE A 410 -4.48 25.45 39.13
N ILE A 411 -4.99 24.87 38.04
CA ILE A 411 -5.91 25.53 37.11
C ILE A 411 -7.27 24.86 37.26
N ILE A 412 -8.33 25.64 37.50
CA ILE A 412 -9.70 25.12 37.62
C ILE A 412 -10.57 25.73 36.53
N LYS A 413 -11.38 24.89 35.88
CA LYS A 413 -12.36 25.34 34.90
C LYS A 413 -13.41 26.23 35.55
N ARG A 414 -13.68 27.42 34.98
CA ARG A 414 -14.64 28.40 35.53
C ARG A 414 -16.01 27.79 35.83
N ASN A 415 -16.46 26.83 35.02
CA ASN A 415 -17.74 26.17 35.21
C ASN A 415 -17.85 25.39 36.55
N GLN A 416 -16.75 25.07 37.23
CA GLN A 416 -16.76 24.46 38.56
C GLN A 416 -17.20 25.44 39.64
N LEU A 417 -17.07 26.76 39.40
CA LEU A 417 -17.55 27.81 40.30
C LEU A 417 -19.08 27.94 40.33
N LYS A 418 -19.80 27.14 39.53
CA LYS A 418 -21.28 27.10 39.52
C LYS A 418 -21.86 26.77 40.90
N ASN A 419 -21.15 26.00 41.72
CA ASN A 419 -21.49 25.73 43.11
C ASN A 419 -20.26 25.28 43.91
N LEU A 420 -20.33 25.41 45.23
CA LEU A 420 -19.22 25.09 46.13
C LEU A 420 -18.80 23.61 46.09
N GLN A 421 -19.75 22.69 45.90
CA GLN A 421 -19.45 21.25 45.87
C GLN A 421 -18.57 20.88 44.67
N SER A 422 -18.91 21.37 43.47
CA SER A 422 -18.12 21.17 42.26
C SER A 422 -16.72 21.75 42.41
N TYR A 423 -16.62 23.03 42.80
CA TYR A 423 -15.34 23.68 43.02
C TYR A 423 -14.46 22.99 44.07
N ALA A 424 -15.03 22.69 45.24
CA ALA A 424 -14.27 22.06 46.32
C ALA A 424 -13.83 20.65 45.95
N GLY A 425 -14.70 19.86 45.29
CA GLY A 425 -14.35 18.53 44.80
C GLY A 425 -13.15 18.58 43.85
N THR A 426 -13.21 19.44 42.82
CA THR A 426 -12.10 19.60 41.88
C THR A 426 -10.83 20.13 42.56
N LEU A 427 -10.92 21.15 43.42
CA LEU A 427 -9.74 21.69 44.09
C LEU A 427 -9.07 20.67 45.02
N ILE A 428 -9.85 19.88 45.76
CA ILE A 428 -9.29 18.82 46.62
C ILE A 428 -8.59 17.76 45.78
N HIS A 429 -9.20 17.33 44.66
CA HIS A 429 -8.61 16.38 43.71
C HIS A 429 -7.23 16.84 43.23
N GLU A 430 -7.14 18.06 42.71
CA GLU A 430 -5.86 18.63 42.24
C GLU A 430 -4.85 18.83 43.37
N LEU A 431 -5.31 19.15 44.58
CA LEU A 431 -4.43 19.25 45.75
C LEU A 431 -3.85 17.89 46.14
N VAL A 432 -4.58 16.79 45.95
CA VAL A 432 -4.04 15.44 46.20
C VAL A 432 -2.92 15.13 45.20
N HIS A 433 -3.11 15.38 43.89
CA HIS A 433 -2.03 15.27 42.90
C HIS A 433 -0.82 16.11 43.30
N ALA A 434 -1.06 17.35 43.71
CA ALA A 434 0.00 18.26 44.12
C ALA A 434 0.82 17.72 45.29
N HIS A 435 0.18 17.18 46.33
CA HIS A 435 0.89 16.71 47.54
C HIS A 435 1.51 15.32 47.42
N THR A 436 0.96 14.46 46.59
CA THR A 436 1.42 13.06 46.46
C THR A 436 2.31 12.85 45.24
N ASN A 437 2.20 13.73 44.24
CA ASN A 437 2.83 13.57 42.92
C ASN A 437 2.47 12.22 42.26
N THR A 438 1.19 11.84 42.38
CA THR A 438 0.62 10.61 41.81
C THR A 438 -0.40 10.94 40.74
N ASP A 439 -0.61 10.00 39.81
CA ASP A 439 -1.63 10.11 38.75
C ASP A 439 -2.97 9.49 39.19
N ASP A 440 -4.04 9.85 38.49
CA ASP A 440 -5.38 9.26 38.66
C ASP A 440 -5.34 7.73 38.56
N ASN A 441 -6.25 7.05 39.28
CA ASN A 441 -6.39 5.59 39.35
C ASN A 441 -5.17 4.84 39.94
N SER A 442 -4.18 5.53 40.50
CA SER A 442 -3.13 4.89 41.30
C SER A 442 -3.65 4.54 42.71
N ILE A 443 -3.14 3.44 43.28
CA ILE A 443 -3.54 2.98 44.62
C ILE A 443 -3.22 4.05 45.68
N GLU A 444 -2.09 4.73 45.51
CA GLU A 444 -1.61 5.80 46.36
C GLU A 444 -2.56 7.02 46.32
N PHE A 445 -3.01 7.42 45.12
CA PHE A 445 -3.97 8.51 44.95
C PHE A 445 -5.31 8.21 45.63
N GLU A 446 -5.87 7.02 45.38
CA GLU A 446 -7.14 6.57 45.98
C GLU A 446 -7.05 6.45 47.51
N SER A 447 -5.90 6.02 48.01
CA SER A 447 -5.63 5.93 49.45
C SER A 447 -5.58 7.31 50.11
N GLU A 448 -4.93 8.29 49.48
CA GLU A 448 -4.88 9.67 50.02
C GLU A 448 -6.25 10.35 49.94
N LEU A 449 -7.02 10.16 48.87
CA LEU A 449 -8.40 10.64 48.81
C LEU A 449 -9.25 10.05 49.95
N THR A 450 -9.10 8.75 50.20
CA THR A 450 -9.80 8.06 51.30
C THR A 450 -9.38 8.63 52.67
N GLU A 451 -8.09 8.85 52.88
CA GLU A 451 -7.57 9.46 54.11
C GLU A 451 -8.10 10.90 54.29
N MET A 452 -8.12 11.68 53.22
CA MET A 452 -8.63 13.05 53.22
C MET A 452 -10.12 13.10 53.57
N LEU A 453 -10.93 12.20 53.00
CA LEU A 453 -12.34 12.05 53.37
C LEU A 453 -12.52 11.71 54.86
N GLY A 454 -11.63 10.86 55.41
CA GLY A 454 -11.57 10.58 56.85
C GLY A 454 -11.26 11.82 57.68
N LYS A 455 -10.22 12.59 57.31
CA LYS A 455 -9.84 13.85 57.98
C LYS A 455 -10.98 14.87 57.96
N LEU A 456 -11.64 15.05 56.80
CA LEU A 456 -12.79 15.94 56.64
C LEU A 456 -13.98 15.50 57.51
N SER A 457 -14.25 14.20 57.58
CA SER A 457 -15.30 13.65 58.45
C SER A 457 -15.06 13.99 59.92
N ILE A 458 -13.80 13.90 60.40
CA ILE A 458 -13.44 14.30 61.77
C ILE A 458 -13.69 15.80 62.00
N LEU A 459 -13.36 16.66 61.03
CA LEU A 459 -13.58 18.10 61.15
C LEU A 459 -15.07 18.43 61.24
N ILE A 460 -15.91 17.79 60.42
CA ILE A 460 -17.36 17.95 60.44
C ILE A 460 -17.96 17.47 61.77
N LEU A 461 -17.50 16.33 62.30
CA LEU A 461 -17.97 15.80 63.59
C LEU A 461 -17.52 16.66 64.78
N LYS A 462 -16.38 17.35 64.69
CA LYS A 462 -15.90 18.27 65.73
C LYS A 462 -16.63 19.61 65.70
N SER A 463 -16.96 20.14 64.52
CA SER A 463 -17.68 21.41 64.37
C SER A 463 -19.17 21.32 64.73
N SER A 464 -19.75 20.11 64.69
CA SER A 464 -21.14 19.83 65.05
C SER A 464 -21.38 19.59 66.56
N LYS A 465 -20.34 19.61 67.41
CA LYS A 465 -20.54 19.58 68.86
C LYS A 465 -21.23 20.88 69.33
N PRO A 466 -22.41 20.82 69.96
CA PRO A 466 -23.16 22.03 70.33
C PRO A 466 -22.40 22.87 71.37
N LYS A 467 -22.40 24.20 71.17
CA LYS A 467 -21.89 25.23 72.11
C LYS A 467 -22.54 25.20 73.51
N SER A 468 -23.43 24.25 73.81
CA SER A 468 -24.12 24.11 75.11
C SER A 468 -23.22 23.56 76.22
N MET A 469 -22.06 22.96 75.91
CA MET A 469 -21.17 22.42 76.94
C MET A 469 -20.34 23.49 77.67
N LEU A 470 -20.22 24.72 77.11
CA LEU A 470 -19.45 25.81 77.74
C LEU A 470 -20.23 26.64 78.78
N ARG A 471 -21.57 26.56 78.82
CA ARG A 471 -22.38 27.27 79.84
C ARG A 471 -22.55 26.51 81.16
N ARG A 472 -22.16 25.23 81.23
CA ARG A 472 -22.29 24.41 82.47
C ARG A 472 -21.06 24.45 83.38
N LEU A 473 -20.02 25.19 83.01
CA LEU A 473 -18.77 25.34 83.78
C LEU A 473 -18.61 26.73 84.44
N LEU A 474 -19.56 27.64 84.24
CA LEU A 474 -19.59 28.98 84.87
C LEU A 474 -20.71 29.16 85.91
N ASN A 475 -21.50 28.12 86.18
CA ASN A 475 -22.53 28.10 87.24
C ASN A 475 -22.29 26.94 88.22
N LYS A 476 -21.11 26.90 88.84
CA LYS A 476 -20.87 26.18 90.09
C LYS A 476 -20.04 27.03 91.03
#